data_AF-A0A6M4H7N7-F1
#
_entry.id   AF-A0A6M4H7N7-F1
#
_cell.length_a   1.000
_cell.length_b   1.000
_cell.length_c   1.000
_cell.angle_alpha   90.00
_cell.angle_beta   90.00
_cell.angle_gamma   90.00
#
_symmetry.space_group_name_H-M   'P 1'
#
loop_
_entity.id
_entity.type
_entity.pdbx_description
1 polymer ?
#
loop_
_entity_poly.entity_id
_entity_poly.type
_entity_poly.pdbx_seq_one_letter_code
_entity_poly.pdbx_strand_id
1 'polypeptide(L)'
;MADIDVRRAHDLGLKAARAAADKMIEHLAKKFDLKGAWNGNTLNFARSGVTGSLEVGDKDLHLSITLGFLLKAMRGSIERAVHGELDALFAAKAEPKKKEEAAPPRKAAEATPKKGPAKKKAP
;
A
#
# COMPACT_ATOMS: atom_id res chain seq x y z
N MET A 1 -5.87 4.16 9.71
CA MET A 1 -5.52 5.00 8.54
C MET A 1 -4.06 4.73 8.24
N ALA A 2 -3.74 4.31 7.02
CA ALA A 2 -2.36 4.15 6.61
C ALA A 2 -1.72 5.54 6.47
N ASP A 3 -0.47 5.65 6.90
CA ASP A 3 0.28 6.90 6.81
C ASP A 3 0.84 7.10 5.39
N ILE A 4 1.14 5.99 4.70
CA ILE A 4 1.55 5.95 3.30
C ILE A 4 0.69 4.89 2.61
N ASP A 5 0.08 5.27 1.49
CA ASP A 5 -0.76 4.39 0.67
C ASP A 5 -0.34 4.51 -0.79
N VAL A 6 -0.01 3.38 -1.41
CA VAL A 6 0.46 3.32 -2.79
C VAL A 6 -0.34 2.28 -3.54
N ARG A 7 -1.00 2.73 -4.62
CA ARG A 7 -1.73 1.86 -5.55
C ARG A 7 -1.11 1.98 -6.94
N ARG A 8 -0.79 0.84 -7.54
CA ARG A 8 -0.19 0.80 -8.88
C ARG A 8 -0.83 -0.30 -9.71
N ALA A 9 -1.25 0.06 -10.91
CA ALA A 9 -1.58 -0.93 -11.94
C ALA A 9 -0.28 -1.43 -12.59
N HIS A 10 -0.23 -2.72 -12.89
CA HIS A 10 0.87 -3.40 -13.58
C HIS A 10 0.30 -4.49 -14.50
N ASP A 11 1.05 -4.92 -15.51
CA ASP A 11 0.62 -6.00 -16.43
C ASP A 11 1.60 -7.19 -16.37
N LEU A 12 2.29 -7.34 -15.24
CA LEU A 12 3.33 -8.35 -15.04
C LEU A 12 2.73 -9.75 -14.74
N GLY A 13 1.45 -9.79 -14.35
CA GLY A 13 0.78 -10.98 -13.86
C GLY A 13 1.19 -11.35 -12.43
N LEU A 14 0.28 -12.08 -11.76
CA LEU A 14 0.38 -12.40 -10.33
C LEU A 14 1.71 -13.06 -9.91
N LYS A 15 2.26 -13.95 -10.75
CA LYS A 15 3.51 -14.67 -10.42
C LYS A 15 4.74 -13.76 -10.41
N ALA A 16 4.85 -12.87 -11.39
CA ALA A 16 5.99 -11.94 -11.48
C ALA A 16 5.87 -10.84 -10.43
N ALA A 17 4.65 -10.35 -10.18
CA ALA A 17 4.38 -9.36 -9.14
C ALA A 17 4.66 -9.91 -7.73
N ARG A 18 4.31 -11.18 -7.46
CA ARG A 18 4.65 -11.84 -6.20
C ARG A 18 6.17 -11.98 -6.01
N ALA A 19 6.91 -12.35 -7.05
CA ALA A 19 8.37 -12.43 -6.98
C ALA A 19 9.02 -11.05 -6.77
N ALA A 20 8.46 -9.98 -7.37
CA ALA A 20 8.90 -8.61 -7.13
C ALA A 20 8.64 -8.18 -5.68
N ALA A 21 7.43 -8.43 -5.17
CA ALA A 21 7.06 -8.18 -3.79
C ALA A 21 7.95 -8.91 -2.79
N ASP A 22 8.30 -10.17 -3.07
CA ASP A 22 9.18 -10.97 -2.23
C ASP A 22 10.58 -10.35 -2.13
N LYS A 23 11.18 -9.99 -3.28
CA LYS A 23 12.46 -9.28 -3.31
C LYS A 23 12.42 -7.94 -2.57
N MET A 24 11.34 -7.18 -2.74
CA MET A 24 11.15 -5.92 -2.01
C MET A 24 11.23 -6.16 -0.51
N ILE A 25 10.63 -7.23 -0.03
CA ILE A 25 10.52 -7.49 1.40
C ILE A 25 11.80 -8.07 1.96
N GLU A 26 12.56 -8.85 1.18
CA GLU A 26 13.93 -9.19 1.56
C GLU A 26 14.82 -7.96 1.70
N HIS A 27 14.70 -7.00 0.79
CA HIS A 27 15.44 -5.74 0.83
C HIS A 27 15.03 -4.88 2.03
N LEU A 28 13.73 -4.67 2.22
CA LEU A 28 13.20 -3.93 3.35
C LEU A 28 13.48 -4.64 4.68
N ALA A 29 13.46 -5.97 4.72
CA ALA A 29 13.88 -6.75 5.88
C ALA A 29 15.36 -6.58 6.18
N LYS A 30 16.25 -6.51 5.18
CA LYS A 30 17.67 -6.21 5.46
C LYS A 30 17.89 -4.77 5.90
N LYS A 31 17.22 -3.81 5.28
CA LYS A 31 17.44 -2.38 5.51
C LYS A 31 16.76 -1.87 6.78
N PHE A 32 15.56 -2.38 7.01
CA PHE A 32 14.70 -1.96 8.10
C PHE A 32 14.40 -3.08 9.07
N ASP A 33 14.93 -4.30 8.95
CA ASP A 33 14.77 -5.43 9.91
C ASP A 33 13.30 -5.69 10.32
N LEU A 34 12.45 -5.65 9.30
CA LEU A 34 11.04 -5.99 9.37
C LEU A 34 10.79 -7.48 9.12
N LYS A 35 9.70 -8.00 9.68
CA LYS A 35 9.24 -9.38 9.43
C LYS A 35 8.00 -9.35 8.56
N GLY A 36 8.02 -10.14 7.49
CA GLY A 36 6.90 -10.31 6.56
C GLY A 36 6.33 -11.74 6.60
N ALA A 37 5.03 -11.87 6.42
CA ALA A 37 4.32 -13.14 6.29
C ALA A 37 3.30 -13.06 5.15
N TRP A 38 3.37 -14.01 4.22
CA TRP A 38 2.43 -14.11 3.10
C TRP A 38 1.12 -14.78 3.57
N ASN A 39 0.00 -14.18 3.22
CA ASN A 39 -1.33 -14.73 3.40
C ASN A 39 -2.07 -14.72 2.04
N GLY A 40 -1.99 -15.84 1.32
CA GLY A 40 -2.51 -15.93 -0.05
C GLY A 40 -1.81 -14.95 -0.99
N ASN A 41 -2.51 -13.87 -1.32
CA ASN A 41 -2.07 -12.79 -2.21
C ASN A 41 -1.66 -11.51 -1.48
N THR A 42 -1.81 -11.48 -0.17
CA THR A 42 -1.52 -10.30 0.65
C THR A 42 -0.36 -10.61 1.59
N LEU A 43 0.67 -9.79 1.53
CA LEU A 43 1.84 -9.89 2.38
C LEU A 43 1.74 -8.87 3.50
N ASN A 44 1.62 -9.34 4.73
CA ASN A 44 1.65 -8.48 5.91
C ASN A 44 3.06 -8.42 6.46
N PHE A 45 3.55 -7.21 6.72
CA PHE A 45 4.85 -7.02 7.33
C PHE A 45 4.79 -6.02 8.49
N ALA A 46 5.59 -6.27 9.52
CA ALA A 46 5.61 -5.42 10.70
C ALA A 46 6.99 -5.40 11.39
N ARG A 47 7.24 -4.30 12.08
CA ARG A 47 8.35 -4.04 12.98
C ARG A 47 7.91 -3.08 14.07
N SER A 48 8.65 -3.04 15.18
CA SER A 48 8.56 -1.96 16.16
C SER A 48 8.59 -0.58 15.49
N GLY A 49 7.42 0.06 15.40
CA GLY A 49 7.24 1.38 14.81
C GLY A 49 6.83 1.42 13.33
N VAL A 50 6.78 0.30 12.60
CA VAL A 50 6.29 0.25 11.20
C VAL A 50 5.42 -0.99 11.00
N THR A 51 4.21 -0.81 10.51
CA THR A 51 3.32 -1.92 10.14
C THR A 51 2.80 -1.67 8.74
N GLY A 52 2.82 -2.66 7.87
CA GLY A 52 2.30 -2.53 6.52
C GLY A 52 1.75 -3.83 5.95
N SER A 53 1.13 -3.69 4.79
CA SER A 53 0.55 -4.78 4.03
C SER A 53 0.62 -4.47 2.55
N LEU A 54 1.05 -5.46 1.77
CA LEU A 54 1.16 -5.40 0.32
C LEU A 54 0.22 -6.45 -0.28
N GLU A 55 -0.84 -5.99 -0.90
CA GLU A 55 -1.74 -6.83 -1.69
C GLU A 55 -1.27 -6.86 -3.13
N VAL A 56 -1.11 -8.07 -3.67
CA VAL A 56 -0.67 -8.30 -5.05
C VAL A 56 -1.78 -8.97 -5.84
N GLY A 57 -2.45 -8.17 -6.66
CA GLY A 57 -3.38 -8.61 -7.68
C GLY A 57 -2.67 -9.01 -8.98
N ASP A 58 -3.47 -9.47 -9.94
CA ASP A 58 -2.98 -9.84 -11.27
C ASP A 58 -2.55 -8.63 -12.09
N LYS A 59 -3.31 -7.53 -11.97
CA LYS A 59 -3.10 -6.28 -12.71
C LYS A 59 -2.95 -5.04 -11.83
N ASP A 60 -3.04 -5.23 -10.53
CA ASP A 60 -3.00 -4.16 -9.56
C ASP A 60 -2.21 -4.60 -8.34
N LEU A 61 -1.69 -3.61 -7.62
CA LEU A 61 -1.03 -3.80 -6.35
C LEU A 61 -1.44 -2.66 -5.41
N HIS A 62 -1.58 -3.00 -4.14
CA HIS A 62 -1.93 -2.05 -3.10
C HIS A 62 -1.00 -2.23 -1.90
N LEU A 63 -0.17 -1.23 -1.65
CA LEU A 63 0.73 -1.15 -0.52
C LEU A 63 0.22 -0.12 0.49
N SER A 64 -0.02 -0.55 1.72
CA SER A 64 -0.38 0.33 2.83
C SER A 64 0.67 0.21 3.93
N ILE A 65 1.19 1.35 4.40
CA ILE A 65 2.18 1.42 5.48
C ILE A 65 1.68 2.39 6.54
N THR A 66 1.74 1.95 7.79
CA THR A 66 1.41 2.69 8.98
C THR A 66 2.68 2.90 9.79
N LEU A 67 3.04 4.16 9.97
CA LEU A 67 4.18 4.56 10.77
C LEU A 67 3.76 4.88 12.20
N GLY A 68 4.54 4.39 13.15
CA GLY A 68 4.46 4.78 14.55
C GLY A 68 4.88 6.23 14.75
N PHE A 69 4.54 6.79 15.92
CA PHE A 69 4.74 8.20 16.25
C PHE A 69 6.16 8.71 15.98
N LEU A 70 7.18 7.92 16.37
CA LEU A 70 8.59 8.27 16.18
C LEU A 70 9.00 8.37 14.70
N LEU A 71 8.46 7.49 13.85
CA LEU A 71 8.85 7.40 12.44
C LEU A 71 8.03 8.31 11.53
N LYS A 72 6.93 8.89 12.02
CA LYS A 72 6.16 9.89 11.26
C LYS A 72 6.98 11.11 10.84
N ALA A 73 7.96 11.54 11.64
CA ALA A 73 8.89 12.61 11.25
C ALA A 73 9.75 12.24 10.03
N MET A 74 9.98 10.93 9.80
CA MET A 74 10.75 10.40 8.68
C MET A 74 9.87 9.86 7.54
N ARG A 75 8.54 10.08 7.60
CA ARG A 75 7.55 9.63 6.62
C ARG A 75 8.00 9.86 5.18
N GLY A 76 8.43 11.08 4.85
CA GLY A 76 8.81 11.43 3.48
C GLY A 76 10.01 10.62 2.95
N SER A 77 10.98 10.28 3.82
CA SER A 77 12.10 9.43 3.40
C SER A 77 11.66 7.98 3.17
N ILE A 78 10.78 7.47 4.03
CA ILE A 78 10.24 6.11 3.91
C ILE A 78 9.35 6.00 2.67
N GLU A 79 8.47 6.97 2.43
CA GLU A 79 7.62 7.06 1.25
C GLU A 79 8.46 7.06 -0.04
N ARG A 80 9.52 7.89 -0.10
CA ARG A 80 10.43 7.91 -1.26
C ARG A 80 11.16 6.58 -1.47
N ALA A 81 11.63 5.94 -0.39
CA ALA A 81 12.31 4.64 -0.49
C ALA A 81 11.37 3.55 -1.01
N VAL A 82 10.14 3.53 -0.49
CA VAL A 82 9.09 2.60 -0.90
C VAL A 82 8.71 2.80 -2.36
N HIS A 83 8.46 4.05 -2.77
CA HIS A 83 8.20 4.39 -4.16
C HIS A 83 9.37 3.99 -5.07
N GLY A 84 10.61 4.21 -4.64
CA GLY A 84 11.81 3.84 -5.40
C GLY A 84 11.99 2.33 -5.57
N GLU A 85 11.74 1.54 -4.53
CA GLU A 85 11.81 0.07 -4.63
C GLU A 85 10.65 -0.49 -5.48
N LEU A 86 9.44 0.04 -5.31
CA LEU A 86 8.31 -0.29 -6.18
C LEU A 86 8.60 0.07 -7.64
N ASP A 87 9.07 1.28 -7.90
CA ASP A 87 9.42 1.70 -9.26
C ASP A 87 10.54 0.84 -9.83
N ALA A 88 11.62 0.58 -9.10
CA ALA A 88 12.71 -0.26 -9.58
C ALA A 88 12.26 -1.70 -9.90
N LEU A 89 11.47 -2.32 -9.04
CA LEU A 89 11.06 -3.72 -9.20
C LEU A 89 9.98 -3.91 -10.26
N PHE A 90 9.08 -2.94 -10.40
CA PHE A 90 7.97 -3.00 -11.35
C PHE A 90 8.32 -2.33 -12.68
N ALA A 91 9.11 -1.26 -12.74
CA ALA A 91 9.59 -0.63 -13.98
C ALA A 91 10.68 -1.47 -14.68
N ALA A 92 11.56 -2.16 -13.94
CA ALA A 92 12.55 -3.06 -14.55
C ALA A 92 11.92 -4.28 -15.26
N LYS A 93 10.62 -4.53 -15.06
CA LYS A 93 9.86 -5.53 -15.82
C LYS A 93 8.71 -4.96 -16.64
N ALA A 94 8.40 -3.66 -16.51
CA ALA A 94 7.35 -2.99 -17.26
C ALA A 94 7.98 -1.94 -18.18
N GLU A 95 8.35 -2.35 -19.40
CA GLU A 95 8.68 -1.38 -20.44
C GLU A 95 7.44 -0.51 -20.78
N PRO A 96 7.64 0.78 -21.07
CA PRO A 96 6.60 1.81 -20.94
C PRO A 96 5.68 1.85 -22.16
N LYS A 97 4.41 1.50 -22.00
CA LYS A 97 3.35 1.86 -22.96
C LYS A 97 2.34 2.83 -22.34
N LYS A 98 2.67 4.11 -22.52
CA LYS A 98 1.81 5.18 -23.06
C LYS A 98 0.35 5.22 -22.58
N LYS A 99 0.12 6.11 -21.60
CA LYS A 99 -0.91 7.17 -21.58
C LYS A 99 -2.33 6.74 -21.99
N GLU A 100 -3.22 6.54 -21.01
CA GLU A 100 -4.57 7.13 -20.91
C GLU A 100 -5.37 6.43 -19.78
N GLU A 101 -5.81 7.24 -18.80
CA GLU A 101 -7.09 7.08 -18.11
C GLU A 101 -7.41 5.78 -17.34
N ALA A 102 -7.13 5.81 -16.04
CA ALA A 102 -8.09 5.36 -15.02
C ALA A 102 -7.87 6.12 -13.70
N ALA A 103 -7.96 7.46 -13.77
CA ALA A 103 -8.81 8.12 -12.80
C ALA A 103 -10.25 7.85 -13.26
N PRO A 104 -11.13 7.37 -12.37
CA PRO A 104 -12.35 8.15 -12.17
C PRO A 104 -12.77 8.12 -10.68
N PRO A 105 -13.88 8.78 -10.29
CA PRO A 105 -13.87 10.12 -9.76
C PRO A 105 -14.23 10.15 -8.26
N ARG A 106 -13.95 11.30 -7.63
CA ARG A 106 -14.67 11.89 -6.48
C ARG A 106 -15.63 10.99 -5.68
N LYS A 107 -15.26 10.74 -4.41
CA LYS A 107 -16.14 10.94 -3.25
C LYS A 107 -15.28 11.57 -2.16
N ALA A 108 -15.36 12.87 -1.89
CA ALA A 108 -16.42 13.42 -1.06
C ALA A 108 -16.81 12.43 0.05
N ALA A 109 -15.98 12.36 1.10
CA ALA A 109 -16.39 11.91 2.43
C ALA A 109 -15.40 12.46 3.46
N GLU A 110 -15.19 13.77 3.45
CA GLU A 110 -15.07 14.49 4.71
C GLU A 110 -16.43 14.34 5.42
N ALA A 111 -16.52 13.40 6.35
CA ALA A 111 -17.59 13.31 7.35
C ALA A 111 -17.12 12.37 8.46
N THR A 112 -16.20 12.85 9.28
CA THR A 112 -16.02 12.33 10.64
C THR A 112 -17.29 12.57 11.49
N PRO A 113 -17.53 11.74 12.53
CA PRO A 113 -18.87 11.21 12.82
C PRO A 113 -19.41 11.54 14.23
N LYS A 114 -20.68 11.11 14.48
CA LYS A 114 -21.37 10.85 15.76
C LYS A 114 -22.00 12.04 16.51
N LYS A 115 -23.32 12.00 16.76
CA LYS A 115 -23.98 11.55 18.02
C LYS A 115 -25.50 11.85 18.03
N GLY A 116 -26.35 10.86 18.33
CA GLY A 116 -27.64 11.08 19.02
C GLY A 116 -28.88 10.39 18.40
N PRO A 117 -29.75 9.70 19.18
CA PRO A 117 -30.56 8.58 18.68
C PRO A 117 -32.06 8.84 18.51
N ALA A 118 -32.67 7.98 17.68
CA ALA A 118 -34.02 7.39 17.74
C ALA A 118 -35.15 8.06 18.57
N LYS A 119 -36.32 8.23 17.91
CA LYS A 119 -37.69 7.86 18.35
C LYS A 119 -38.68 8.27 17.23
N LYS A 120 -39.22 7.36 16.40
CA LYS A 120 -40.48 6.62 16.60
C LYS A 120 -41.59 7.44 17.27
N LYS A 121 -42.55 7.95 16.48
CA LYS A 121 -43.99 7.58 16.47
C LYS A 121 -44.84 8.72 15.86
N ALA A 122 -45.54 8.40 14.78
CA ALA A 122 -46.84 8.98 14.40
C ALA A 122 -47.93 8.48 15.40
N PRO A 123 -49.13 9.06 15.43
CA PRO A 123 -50.08 9.02 14.31
C PRO A 123 -50.35 10.37 13.64
#